data_AF-A0A482WGF1-F1
#
_entry.id   AF-A0A482WGF1-F1
#
_cell.length_a   1.000
_cell.length_b   1.000
_cell.length_c   1.000
_cell.angle_alpha   90.00
_cell.angle_beta   90.00
_cell.angle_gamma   90.00
#
_symmetry.space_group_name_H-M   'P 1'
#
loop_
_entity.id
_entity.type
_entity.pdbx_description
1 polymer ?
#
loop_
_entity_poly.entity_id
_entity_poly.type
_entity_poly.pdbx_seq_one_letter_code
_entity_poly.pdbx_strand_id
1 'polypeptide(L)'
;MLDSIEDPEIKISLDKEKLNRVKVSLNEELPQRFFDEIRVEDVGWLNEKRATLGMPLHELLLGCDIGLPRPVEVKRSAQLEERIQKLKQEQHEREYRDMTKNVDNVRVRHPEDTIAFQSNIIHYLFNY
;
A
#
# COMPACT_ATOMS: atom_id res chain seq x y z
N MET A 1 14.27 13.42 -13.44
CA MET A 1 14.29 14.45 -12.38
C MET A 1 13.50 13.86 -11.24
N LEU A 2 14.17 13.46 -10.16
CA LEU A 2 13.49 13.06 -8.93
C LEU A 2 13.23 14.37 -8.20
N ASP A 3 11.96 14.77 -8.13
CA ASP A 3 11.57 15.93 -7.35
C ASP A 3 12.06 15.75 -5.91
N SER A 4 12.72 16.79 -5.39
CA SER A 4 13.23 16.83 -4.03
C SER A 4 12.11 16.39 -3.07
N ILE A 5 12.38 15.34 -2.31
CA ILE A 5 11.49 14.87 -1.25
C ILE A 5 11.48 16.01 -0.21
N GLU A 6 10.47 16.87 -0.26
CA GLU A 6 10.22 17.84 0.80
C GLU A 6 9.93 17.05 2.06
N ASP A 7 10.90 17.03 2.97
CA ASP A 7 10.84 16.36 4.26
C ASP A 7 9.56 16.80 4.98
N PRO A 8 8.60 15.88 5.16
CA PRO A 8 7.36 16.23 5.80
C PRO A 8 7.60 16.32 7.32
N GLU A 9 7.51 17.54 7.83
CA GLU A 9 7.92 17.94 9.18
C GLU A 9 7.27 17.06 10.27
N ILE A 10 8.09 16.46 11.13
CA ILE A 10 7.64 15.71 12.31
C ILE A 10 6.99 16.71 13.27
N LYS A 11 5.74 16.45 13.63
CA LYS A 11 4.97 17.26 14.58
C LYS A 11 4.92 16.57 15.93
N ILE A 12 5.30 17.27 16.98
CA ILE A 12 5.21 16.78 18.37
C ILE A 12 4.19 17.65 19.08
N SER A 13 3.15 17.05 19.68
CA SER A 13 2.17 17.78 20.48
C SER A 13 2.48 17.61 21.96
N LEU A 14 2.60 18.72 22.70
CA LEU A 14 2.83 18.70 24.15
C LEU A 14 1.56 19.01 24.93
N ASP A 15 1.46 18.41 26.11
CA ASP A 15 0.41 18.73 27.07
C ASP A 15 0.46 20.20 27.50
N LYS A 16 -0.69 20.88 27.40
CA LYS A 16 -0.86 22.29 27.78
C LYS A 16 -0.45 22.57 29.23
N GLU A 17 -0.66 21.60 30.13
CA GLU A 17 -0.27 21.70 31.54
C GLU A 17 1.25 21.77 31.72
N LYS A 18 2.00 20.97 30.95
CA LYS A 18 3.46 20.96 30.99
C LYS A 18 4.02 22.23 30.38
N LEU A 19 3.44 22.71 29.28
CA LEU A 19 3.83 23.98 28.69
C LEU A 19 3.63 25.17 29.64
N ASN A 20 2.56 25.16 30.44
CA ASN A 20 2.35 26.20 31.44
C ASN A 20 3.41 26.15 32.55
N ARG A 21 3.86 24.96 32.97
CA ARG A 21 4.99 24.83 33.90
C ARG A 21 6.28 25.38 33.30
N VAL A 22 6.55 25.07 32.04
CA VAL A 22 7.71 25.60 31.28
C VAL A 22 7.67 27.13 31.18
N LYS A 23 6.50 27.73 30.90
CA LYS A 23 6.31 29.19 30.90
C LYS A 23 6.67 29.82 32.26
N VAL A 24 6.19 29.22 33.34
CA VAL A 24 6.45 29.70 34.70
C VAL A 24 7.95 29.61 35.05
N SER A 25 8.64 28.57 34.58
CA SER A 25 10.08 28.39 34.84
C SER A 25 10.97 29.33 34.03
N LEU A 26 10.60 29.68 32.80
CA LEU A 26 11.45 30.46 31.90
C LEU A 26 11.34 31.98 32.09
N ASN A 27 10.32 32.49 32.79
CA ASN A 27 10.00 33.93 32.90
C ASN A 27 9.89 34.69 31.54
N GLU A 28 10.01 33.98 30.42
CA GLU A 28 9.86 34.46 29.05
C GLU A 28 8.61 33.84 28.43
N GLU A 29 7.94 34.61 27.58
CA GLU A 29 6.79 34.10 26.83
C GLU A 29 7.25 33.07 25.80
N LEU A 30 6.89 31.81 26.02
CA LEU A 30 7.04 30.78 25.00
C LEU A 30 6.31 31.22 23.72
N PRO A 31 6.95 31.08 22.54
CA PRO A 31 6.28 31.34 21.27
C PRO A 31 4.98 30.55 21.17
N GLN A 32 3.89 31.18 20.70
CA GLN A 32 2.56 30.55 20.63
C GLN A 32 2.58 29.20 19.90
N ARG A 33 3.44 29.05 18.89
CA ARG A 33 3.66 27.78 18.15
C ARG A 33 3.92 26.56 19.03
N PHE A 34 4.59 26.71 20.18
CA PHE A 34 4.86 25.60 21.10
C PHE A 34 3.59 24.97 21.68
N PHE A 35 2.47 25.72 21.74
CA PHE A 35 1.18 25.23 22.24
C PHE A 35 0.44 24.36 21.25
N ASP A 36 0.78 24.49 19.96
CA ASP A 36 0.08 23.81 18.87
C ASP A 36 0.96 22.68 18.31
N GLU A 37 2.19 22.99 17.89
CA GLU A 37 3.10 22.05 17.24
C GLU A 37 4.57 22.34 17.60
N ILE A 38 5.28 21.32 18.06
CA ILE A 38 6.73 21.35 18.32
C ILE A 38 7.46 20.60 17.23
N ARG A 39 8.48 21.22 16.64
CA ARG A 39 9.38 20.59 15.67
C ARG A 39 10.59 19.97 16.38
N VAL A 40 11.36 19.20 15.62
CA VAL A 40 12.60 18.59 16.14
C VAL A 40 13.61 19.66 16.56
N GLU A 41 13.70 20.80 15.86
CA GLU A 41 14.58 21.91 16.24
C GLU A 41 14.22 22.47 17.63
N ASP A 42 12.92 22.60 17.91
CA ASP A 42 12.40 23.12 19.18
C ASP A 42 12.69 22.17 20.35
N VAL A 43 12.73 20.85 20.10
CA VAL A 43 13.16 19.86 21.10
C VAL A 43 14.64 20.04 21.44
N GLY A 44 15.47 20.37 20.45
CA GLY A 44 16.87 20.72 20.67
C GLY A 44 17.01 21.92 21.61
N TRP A 45 16.22 22.97 21.35
CA TRP A 45 16.17 24.16 22.21
C TRP A 45 15.70 23.84 23.65
N LEU A 46 14.66 23.00 23.81
CA LEU A 46 14.19 22.55 25.13
C LEU A 46 15.29 21.80 25.91
N ASN A 47 16.10 21.00 25.23
CA ASN A 47 17.21 20.29 25.85
C ASN A 47 18.32 21.24 26.33
N GLU A 48 18.60 22.31 25.60
CA GLU A 48 19.58 23.33 26.03
C GLU A 48 19.11 24.08 27.27
N LYS A 49 17.80 24.35 27.36
CA LYS A 49 17.19 25.06 28.49
C LYS A 49 16.84 24.16 29.69
N ARG A 50 17.17 22.87 29.65
CA ARG A 50 16.87 21.89 30.72
C ARG A 50 17.30 22.34 32.13
N ALA A 51 18.43 23.03 32.24
CA ALA A 51 18.98 23.49 33.52
C ALA A 51 18.10 24.57 34.16
N THR A 52 17.46 25.41 33.34
CA THR A 52 16.54 26.46 33.78
C THR A 52 15.14 25.90 34.05
N LEU A 53 14.74 24.86 33.30
CA LEU A 53 13.44 24.22 33.44
C LEU A 53 13.34 23.34 34.69
N GLY A 54 14.46 22.89 35.24
CA GLY A 54 14.50 22.05 36.45
C GLY A 54 13.89 20.67 36.26
N MET A 55 13.55 20.28 35.03
CA MET A 55 12.95 18.98 34.70
C MET A 55 13.69 18.31 33.54
N PRO A 56 13.84 16.98 33.57
CA PRO A 56 14.49 16.26 32.49
C PRO A 56 13.59 16.17 31.24
N LEU A 57 14.21 16.17 30.05
CA LEU A 57 13.51 16.20 28.76
C LEU A 57 12.51 15.04 28.57
N HIS A 58 12.84 13.85 29.07
CA HIS A 58 11.96 12.69 28.94
C HIS A 58 10.64 12.88 29.70
N GLU A 59 10.62 13.66 30.78
CA GLU A 59 9.41 13.96 31.56
C GLU A 59 8.53 14.99 30.84
N LEU A 60 9.16 15.93 30.12
CA LEU A 60 8.47 16.86 29.21
C LEU A 60 7.78 16.10 28.07
N LEU A 61 8.51 15.21 27.41
CA LEU A 61 8.04 14.47 26.24
C LEU A 61 7.14 13.28 26.57
N LEU A 62 7.03 12.90 27.86
CA LEU A 62 6.17 11.80 28.28
C LEU A 62 4.70 12.10 27.92
N GLY A 63 4.02 11.21 27.22
CA GLY A 63 2.61 11.40 26.84
C GLY A 63 2.38 12.33 25.64
N CYS A 64 3.46 12.81 24.99
CA CYS A 64 3.34 13.59 23.76
C CYS A 64 3.00 12.69 22.57
N ASP A 65 2.15 13.19 21.68
CA ASP A 65 1.85 12.51 20.42
C ASP A 65 2.84 12.95 19.34
N ILE A 66 3.28 11.99 18.53
CA ILE A 66 4.25 12.21 17.45
C ILE A 66 3.53 11.96 16.13
N GLY A 67 3.16 13.07 15.48
CA GLY A 67 2.67 13.08 14.11
C GLY A 67 3.82 12.79 13.15
N LEU A 68 3.98 11.53 12.78
CA LEU A 68 4.87 11.14 11.69
C LEU A 68 4.26 11.54 10.35
N PRO A 69 5.09 12.00 9.42
CA PRO A 69 4.59 12.30 8.11
C PRO A 69 4.22 11.04 7.35
N ARG A 70 3.22 11.15 6.47
CA ARG A 70 2.84 10.05 5.60
C ARG A 70 3.82 9.99 4.42
N PRO A 71 4.38 8.81 4.12
CA PRO A 71 5.17 8.61 2.91
C PRO A 71 4.36 9.04 1.69
N VAL A 72 5.00 9.69 0.72
CA VAL A 72 4.38 10.00 -0.56
C VAL A 72 4.05 8.70 -1.28
N GLU A 73 2.77 8.40 -1.45
CA GLU A 73 2.33 7.24 -2.23
C GLU A 73 2.62 7.50 -3.71
N VAL A 74 3.71 6.91 -4.21
CA VAL A 74 4.02 6.96 -5.64
C VAL A 74 2.93 6.21 -6.40
N LYS A 75 2.25 6.89 -7.33
CA LYS A 75 1.28 6.24 -8.23
C LYS A 75 1.96 5.12 -9.01
N ARG A 76 1.29 3.97 -9.15
CA ARG A 76 1.81 2.84 -9.93
C ARG A 76 2.09 3.30 -11.36
N SER A 77 3.21 2.88 -11.93
CA SER A 77 3.57 3.26 -13.30
C SER A 77 2.56 2.67 -14.30
N ALA A 78 2.25 3.41 -15.37
CA ALA A 78 1.28 3.00 -16.40
C ALA A 78 1.59 1.61 -16.99
N GLN A 79 2.88 1.30 -17.17
CA GLN A 79 3.34 -0.01 -17.66
C GLN A 79 3.00 -1.16 -16.72
N LEU A 80 2.98 -0.92 -15.40
CA LEU A 80 2.61 -1.94 -14.42
C LEU A 80 1.10 -2.19 -14.41
N GLU A 81 0.29 -1.17 -14.65
CA GLU A 81 -1.17 -1.30 -14.75
C GLU A 81 -1.58 -2.10 -16.00
N GLU A 82 -1.00 -1.79 -17.16
CA GLU A 82 -1.20 -2.55 -18.40
C GLU A 82 -0.81 -4.03 -18.23
N ARG A 83 0.31 -4.30 -17.55
CA ARG A 83 0.76 -5.66 -17.27
C ARG A 83 -0.20 -6.41 -16.34
N ILE A 84 -0.74 -5.75 -15.33
CA ILE A 84 -1.74 -6.35 -14.43
C ILE A 84 -3.01 -6.69 -15.20
N GLN A 85 -3.48 -5.80 -16.07
CA GLN A 85 -4.67 -6.03 -16.88
C GLN A 85 -4.48 -7.22 -17.83
N LYS A 86 -3.32 -7.30 -18.48
CA LYS A 86 -2.96 -8.44 -19.33
C LYS A 86 -2.93 -9.77 -18.56
N LEU A 87 -2.27 -9.81 -17.41
CA LEU A 87 -2.17 -11.02 -16.59
C LEU A 87 -3.54 -11.51 -16.09
N LYS A 88 -4.42 -10.57 -15.69
CA LYS A 88 -5.80 -10.91 -15.32
C LYS A 88 -6.57 -11.52 -16.49
N GLN A 89 -6.44 -10.94 -17.67
CA GLN A 89 -7.09 -11.46 -18.87
C GLN A 89 -6.62 -12.89 -19.18
N GLU A 90 -5.30 -13.13 -19.16
CA GLU A 90 -4.72 -14.46 -19.39
C GLU A 90 -5.20 -15.50 -18.36
N GLN A 91 -5.33 -15.10 -17.10
CA GLN A 91 -5.84 -15.97 -16.04
C GLN A 91 -7.33 -16.30 -16.24
N HIS A 92 -8.16 -15.30 -16.54
CA HIS A 92 -9.58 -15.51 -16.83
C HIS A 92 -9.80 -16.41 -18.04
N GLU A 93 -9.01 -16.25 -19.09
CA GLU A 93 -9.08 -17.13 -20.27
C GLU A 93 -8.71 -18.57 -19.94
N ARG A 94 -7.71 -18.79 -19.08
CA ARG A 94 -7.33 -20.13 -18.62
C ARG A 94 -8.46 -20.77 -17.82
N GLU A 95 -8.98 -20.05 -16.83
CA GLU A 95 -10.10 -20.51 -15.99
C GLU A 95 -11.34 -20.81 -16.84
N TYR A 96 -11.65 -19.95 -17.82
CA TYR A 96 -12.76 -20.17 -18.74
C TYR A 96 -12.58 -21.42 -19.60
N ARG A 97 -11.38 -21.66 -20.14
CA ARG A 97 -11.07 -22.87 -20.91
C ARG A 97 -11.18 -24.13 -20.07
N ASP A 98 -10.72 -24.10 -18.82
CA ASP A 98 -10.83 -25.24 -17.91
C ASP A 98 -12.30 -25.55 -17.58
N MET A 99 -13.12 -24.52 -17.32
CA MET A 99 -14.56 -24.69 -17.09
C MET A 99 -15.31 -25.25 -18.30
N THR A 100 -14.97 -24.78 -19.51
CA THR A 100 -15.69 -25.12 -20.74
C THR A 100 -15.14 -26.35 -21.46
N LYS A 101 -14.02 -26.92 -21.00
CA LYS A 101 -13.34 -28.09 -21.58
C LYS A 101 -14.25 -29.30 -21.78
N ASN A 102 -15.19 -29.52 -20.86
CA ASN A 102 -16.09 -30.68 -20.89
C ASN A 102 -17.38 -30.43 -21.67
N VAL A 103 -17.64 -29.18 -22.07
CA VAL A 103 -18.85 -28.75 -22.78
C VAL A 103 -18.61 -28.67 -24.29
N ASP A 104 -17.34 -28.65 -24.73
CA ASP A 104 -16.95 -28.57 -26.13
C ASP A 104 -17.17 -29.91 -26.86
N ASN A 105 -18.43 -30.19 -27.20
CA ASN A 105 -18.86 -31.39 -27.93
C ASN A 105 -18.43 -31.36 -29.42
N VAL A 106 -17.90 -30.22 -29.91
CA VAL A 106 -17.48 -30.05 -31.31
C VAL A 106 -16.22 -30.88 -31.63
N ARG A 107 -15.40 -31.18 -30.62
CA ARG A 107 -14.21 -32.03 -30.78
C ARG A 107 -14.47 -33.51 -30.49
N VAL A 108 -15.70 -33.92 -30.16
CA VAL A 108 -15.90 -35.20 -29.49
C VAL A 108 -15.90 -36.42 -30.42
N ARG A 109 -16.57 -36.48 -31.57
CA ARG A 109 -16.39 -37.56 -32.58
C ARG A 109 -16.92 -37.13 -33.93
N HIS A 110 -16.13 -37.26 -34.99
CA HIS A 110 -16.73 -37.23 -36.33
C HIS A 110 -17.65 -38.46 -36.44
N PRO A 111 -18.85 -38.34 -37.05
CA PRO A 111 -19.75 -39.49 -37.22
C PRO A 111 -19.05 -40.64 -37.97
N GLU A 112 -18.05 -40.28 -38.78
CA GLU A 112 -17.17 -41.16 -39.54
C GLU A 112 -16.23 -42.02 -38.67
N ASP A 113 -15.95 -41.59 -37.44
CA ASP A 113 -15.12 -42.32 -36.46
C ASP A 113 -15.93 -43.35 -35.63
N THR A 114 -17.23 -43.49 -35.90
CA THR A 114 -18.08 -44.45 -35.21
C THR A 114 -17.84 -45.86 -35.77
N ILE A 115 -17.72 -46.86 -34.89
CA ILE A 115 -17.50 -48.28 -35.28
C ILE A 115 -18.56 -48.75 -36.29
N ALA A 116 -19.81 -48.31 -36.14
CA ALA A 116 -20.89 -48.61 -37.08
C ALA A 116 -20.63 -48.07 -38.50
N PHE A 117 -20.06 -46.86 -38.62
CA PHE A 117 -19.72 -46.27 -39.91
C PHE A 117 -18.55 -47.02 -40.58
N GLN A 118 -17.52 -47.35 -39.81
CA GLN A 118 -16.38 -48.14 -40.30
C GLN A 118 -16.80 -49.56 -40.74
N SER A 119 -17.69 -50.21 -39.97
CA SER A 119 -18.24 -51.53 -40.31
C SER A 119 -19.03 -51.50 -41.63
N ASN A 120 -19.81 -50.43 -41.85
CA ASN A 120 -20.56 -50.27 -43.09
C ASN A 120 -19.63 -50.08 -44.30
N ILE A 121 -18.61 -49.21 -44.19
CA ILE A 121 -17.63 -49.01 -45.28
C ILE A 121 -16.94 -50.33 -45.64
N ILE A 122 -16.47 -51.08 -44.64
CA ILE A 122 -15.82 -52.39 -44.86
C ILE A 122 -16.78 -53.33 -45.60
N HIS A 123 -18.03 -53.44 -45.17
CA HIS A 123 -19.02 -54.27 -45.83
C HIS A 123 -19.25 -53.89 -47.30
N TYR A 124 -19.30 -52.60 -47.61
CA TYR A 124 -19.43 -52.13 -48.99
C TYR A 124 -18.20 -52.41 -49.85
N LEU A 125 -16.99 -52.32 -49.29
CA LEU A 125 -15.74 -52.58 -50.02
C LEU A 125 -15.49 -54.06 -50.34
N PHE A 126 -16.05 -54.98 -49.55
CA PHE A 126 -15.87 -56.43 -49.74
C PHE A 126 -17.00 -57.10 -50.57
N ASN A 127 -18.09 -56.40 -50.87
CA ASN A 127 -19.24 -56.93 -51.62
C ASN A 127 -19.38 -56.35 -53.04
N TYR A 128 -18.33 -55.72 -53.57
CA TYR A 128 -18.14 -55.39 -54.98
C TYR A 128 -16.86 -56.07 -55.50
#